data_AF-Q7RGC9-F1
#
_entry.id   AF-Q7RGC9-F1
#
_cell.length_a   1.000
_cell.length_b   1.000
_cell.length_c   1.000
_cell.angle_alpha   90.00
_cell.angle_beta   90.00
_cell.angle_gamma   90.00
#
_symmetry.space_group_name_H-M   'P 1'
#
loop_
_entity.id
_entity.type
_entity.pdbx_description
1 polymer ?
#
loop_
_entity_poly.entity_id
_entity_poly.type
_entity_poly.pdbx_seq_one_letter_code
_entity_poly.pdbx_strand_id
1 'polypeptide(L)'
;MFIFRKDNTEEIYQKNKHLLYTDPEETIKACRFMTEALTHLEHHATSIDGYKLYNLYYDYNIYLYKKKHRDHTNVEKIEYTIDDPNKYNKLINKFWDPDSSNFLYAGSVKSTQNINNYPN
;
A
#
# COMPACT_ATOMS: atom_id res chain seq x y z
N MET A 1 -5.38 24.48 -17.69
CA MET A 1 -4.23 23.66 -18.16
C MET A 1 -3.60 23.03 -16.92
N PHE A 2 -3.95 21.78 -16.63
CA PHE A 2 -3.40 21.06 -15.48
C PHE A 2 -2.10 20.40 -15.93
N ILE A 3 -0.97 20.89 -15.42
CA ILE A 3 0.33 20.26 -15.65
C ILE A 3 0.40 19.08 -14.67
N PHE A 4 0.12 17.87 -15.15
CA PHE A 4 0.44 16.66 -14.40
C PHE A 4 1.97 16.57 -14.31
N ARG A 5 2.49 16.88 -13.11
CA ARG A 5 3.90 16.70 -12.78
C ARG A 5 4.30 15.23 -13.02
N LYS A 6 5.41 15.02 -13.73
CA LYS A 6 5.95 13.73 -14.19
C LYS A 6 5.63 12.57 -13.24
N ASP A 7 4.85 11.62 -13.73
CA ASP A 7 4.67 10.31 -13.14
C ASP A 7 5.98 9.53 -13.33
N ASN A 8 6.57 9.05 -12.23
CA ASN A 8 7.84 8.31 -12.26
C ASN A 8 7.60 6.80 -12.08
N THR A 9 6.34 6.34 -12.10
CA THR A 9 6.01 4.91 -11.99
C THR A 9 6.69 4.07 -13.07
N GLU A 10 6.79 4.57 -14.31
CA GLU A 10 7.49 3.89 -15.40
C GLU A 10 8.99 3.73 -15.10
N GLU A 11 9.65 4.77 -14.59
CA GLU A 11 11.07 4.71 -14.22
C GLU A 11 11.30 3.70 -13.08
N ILE A 12 10.41 3.69 -12.08
CA ILE A 12 10.44 2.72 -10.97
C ILE A 12 10.21 1.30 -11.48
N TYR A 13 9.25 1.11 -12.39
CA TYR A 13 8.97 -0.18 -13.01
C TYR A 13 10.17 -0.71 -13.79
N GLN A 14 10.77 0.11 -14.65
CA GLN A 14 11.95 -0.28 -15.42
C GLN A 14 13.13 -0.63 -14.51
N LYS A 15 13.36 0.13 -13.42
CA LYS A 15 14.39 -0.18 -12.42
C LYS A 15 14.16 -1.55 -11.77
N ASN A 16 12.91 -1.89 -11.45
CA ASN A 16 12.54 -3.10 -10.72
C ASN A 16 12.17 -4.30 -11.60
N LYS A 17 12.17 -4.14 -12.93
CA LYS A 17 11.76 -5.19 -13.88
C LYS A 17 12.53 -6.50 -13.72
N HIS A 18 13.78 -6.42 -13.27
CA HIS A 18 14.62 -7.59 -12.98
C HIS A 18 14.13 -8.46 -11.81
N LEU A 19 13.23 -7.95 -10.96
CA LEU A 19 12.60 -8.68 -9.86
C LEU A 19 11.38 -9.50 -10.32
N LEU A 20 10.92 -9.33 -11.56
CA LEU A 20 9.79 -10.06 -12.09
C LEU A 20 10.16 -11.53 -12.28
N TYR A 21 9.33 -12.42 -11.75
CA TYR A 21 9.43 -13.84 -11.99
C TYR A 21 9.05 -14.16 -13.43
N THR A 22 9.76 -15.08 -14.09
CA THR A 22 9.60 -15.34 -15.53
C THR A 22 8.68 -16.51 -15.85
N ASP A 23 8.28 -17.31 -14.85
CA ASP A 23 7.35 -18.41 -15.04
C ASP A 23 5.93 -17.87 -15.29
N PRO A 24 5.34 -18.16 -16.46
CA PRO A 24 3.97 -17.74 -16.76
C PRO A 24 2.93 -18.34 -15.81
N GLU A 25 3.12 -19.57 -15.33
CA GLU A 25 2.13 -20.24 -14.47
C GLU A 25 2.08 -19.56 -13.09
N GLU A 26 3.25 -19.32 -12.48
CA GLU A 26 3.34 -18.58 -11.23
C GLU A 26 2.88 -17.13 -11.38
N THR A 27 3.16 -16.49 -12.52
CA THR A 27 2.64 -15.14 -12.81
C THR A 27 1.11 -15.12 -12.80
N ILE A 28 0.45 -16.10 -13.44
CA ILE A 28 -1.02 -16.20 -13.46
C ILE A 28 -1.56 -16.43 -12.04
N LYS A 29 -0.93 -17.31 -11.25
CA LYS A 29 -1.32 -17.55 -9.85
C LYS A 29 -1.18 -16.29 -9.00
N ALA A 30 -0.06 -15.57 -9.13
CA ALA A 30 0.20 -14.32 -8.44
C ALA A 30 -0.82 -13.24 -8.83
N CYS A 31 -1.12 -13.09 -10.12
CA CYS A 31 -2.14 -12.16 -10.60
C CYS A 31 -3.53 -12.43 -10.00
N ARG A 32 -3.95 -13.71 -9.96
CA ARG A 32 -5.22 -14.10 -9.35
C ARG A 32 -5.24 -13.78 -7.85
N PHE A 33 -4.18 -14.15 -7.14
CA PHE A 33 -4.04 -13.87 -5.71
C PHE A 33 -4.08 -12.37 -5.41
N MET A 34 -3.36 -11.56 -6.18
CA MET A 34 -3.35 -10.10 -6.02
C MET A 34 -4.70 -9.46 -6.35
N THR A 35 -5.45 -10.03 -7.30
CA THR A 35 -6.80 -9.56 -7.63
C THR A 35 -7.76 -9.82 -6.47
N GLU A 36 -7.72 -11.00 -5.86
CA GLU A 36 -8.50 -11.31 -4.65
C GLU A 36 -8.12 -10.37 -3.49
N ALA A 37 -6.82 -10.15 -3.27
CA ALA A 37 -6.33 -9.22 -2.27
C ALA A 37 -6.81 -7.78 -2.52
N LEU A 38 -6.83 -7.33 -3.78
CA LEU A 38 -7.33 -6.01 -4.18
C LEU A 38 -8.82 -5.84 -3.87
N THR A 39 -9.64 -6.84 -4.17
CA THR A 39 -11.08 -6.81 -3.84
C THR A 39 -11.30 -6.66 -2.33
N HIS A 40 -10.52 -7.38 -1.51
CA HIS A 40 -10.57 -7.22 -0.06
C HIS A 40 -10.10 -5.84 0.39
N LEU A 41 -9.02 -5.30 -0.20
CA LEU A 41 -8.52 -3.97 0.11
C LEU A 41 -9.57 -2.89 -0.19
N GLU A 42 -10.23 -2.95 -1.35
CA GLU A 42 -11.30 -2.02 -1.74
C GLU A 42 -12.49 -2.09 -0.77
N HIS A 43 -12.91 -3.30 -0.40
CA HIS A 43 -13.96 -3.49 0.60
C HIS A 43 -13.59 -2.86 1.95
N HIS A 44 -12.37 -3.09 2.43
CA HIS A 44 -11.90 -2.55 3.70
C HIS A 44 -11.66 -1.03 3.67
N ALA A 45 -11.22 -0.49 2.54
CA ALA A 45 -11.01 0.95 2.36
C ALA A 45 -12.32 1.74 2.37
N THR A 46 -13.37 1.21 1.74
CA THR A 46 -14.68 1.87 1.61
C THR A 46 -15.63 1.56 2.78
N SER A 47 -15.40 0.47 3.51
CA SER A 47 -16.23 0.08 4.64
C SER A 47 -15.96 0.97 5.87
N ILE A 48 -17.05 1.41 6.51
CA ILE A 48 -17.06 1.97 7.87
C ILE A 48 -17.49 0.93 8.92
N ASP A 49 -17.96 -0.24 8.47
CA ASP A 49 -18.56 -1.25 9.33
C ASP A 49 -17.53 -1.98 10.19
N GLY A 50 -17.83 -2.06 11.48
CA GLY A 50 -16.99 -2.66 12.51
C GLY A 50 -15.70 -1.89 12.85
N TYR A 51 -15.35 -0.84 12.10
CA TYR A 51 -14.19 0.00 12.36
C TYR A 51 -14.44 0.95 13.52
N LYS A 52 -13.54 0.92 14.51
CA LYS A 52 -13.56 1.83 15.65
C LYS A 52 -12.32 2.71 15.61
N LEU A 53 -12.53 4.02 15.71
CA LEU A 53 -11.45 4.98 15.89
C LEU A 53 -10.76 4.68 17.22
N TYR A 54 -9.43 4.55 17.19
CA TYR A 54 -8.65 4.26 18.39
C TYR A 54 -7.56 5.30 18.67
N ASN A 55 -7.14 6.05 17.65
CA ASN A 55 -6.17 7.12 17.80
C ASN A 55 -6.30 8.12 16.64
N LEU A 56 -5.79 9.33 16.83
CA LEU A 56 -5.77 10.38 15.80
C LEU A 56 -4.64 11.38 16.10
N TYR A 57 -4.16 12.04 15.06
CA TYR A 57 -3.15 13.09 15.14
C TYR A 57 -3.68 14.34 14.44
N TYR A 58 -4.19 15.29 15.24
CA TYR A 58 -4.82 16.52 14.73
C TYR A 58 -3.87 17.34 13.84
N ASP A 59 -2.61 17.51 14.26
CA ASP A 59 -1.61 18.30 13.52
C ASP A 59 -1.33 17.76 12.12
N TYR A 60 -1.62 16.48 11.88
CA TYR A 60 -1.37 15.79 10.62
C TYR A 60 -2.65 15.36 9.89
N ASN A 61 -3.84 15.64 10.43
CA ASN A 61 -5.11 15.12 9.89
C ASN A 61 -5.09 13.60 9.64
N ILE A 62 -4.51 12.84 10.57
CA ILE A 62 -4.42 11.38 10.51
C ILE A 62 -5.41 10.76 11.50
N TYR A 63 -6.24 9.83 11.03
CA TYR A 63 -7.18 9.07 11.83
C TYR A 63 -6.85 7.57 11.73
N LEU A 64 -6.78 6.91 12.89
CA LEU A 64 -6.43 5.50 13.01
C LEU A 64 -7.61 4.69 13.52
N TYR A 65 -8.05 3.75 12.70
CA TYR A 65 -9.16 2.86 13.00
C TYR A 65 -8.68 1.42 13.08
N LYS A 66 -9.40 0.61 13.85
CA LYS A 66 -9.18 -0.83 13.93
C LYS A 66 -10.50 -1.59 13.96
N LYS A 67 -10.50 -2.80 13.41
CA LYS A 67 -11.57 -3.76 13.60
C LYS A 67 -11.03 -5.17 13.78
N LYS A 68 -11.84 -6.03 14.40
CA LYS A 68 -11.65 -7.47 14.38
C LYS A 68 -12.47 -8.05 13.24
N HIS A 69 -11.80 -8.70 12.29
CA HIS A 69 -12.43 -9.49 11.25
C HIS A 69 -12.43 -10.96 11.69
N ARG A 70 -13.63 -11.58 11.71
CA ARG A 70 -13.85 -12.99 12.11
C ARG A 70 -13.25 -13.35 13.48
N ASP A 71 -13.17 -12.40 14.40
CA ASP A 71 -12.65 -12.55 15.78
C ASP A 71 -11.15 -12.89 15.96
N HIS A 72 -10.42 -13.17 14.89
CA HIS A 72 -9.00 -13.57 14.94
C HIS A 72 -8.06 -12.67 14.12
N THR A 73 -8.58 -11.81 13.24
CA THR A 73 -7.76 -10.90 12.43
C THR A 73 -7.98 -9.46 12.84
N ASN A 74 -6.95 -8.77 13.30
CA ASN A 74 -7.02 -7.32 13.50
C ASN A 74 -6.71 -6.63 12.17
N VAL A 75 -7.60 -5.75 11.74
CA VAL A 75 -7.42 -4.91 10.56
C VAL A 75 -7.29 -3.46 11.00
N GLU A 76 -6.17 -2.83 10.67
CA GLU A 76 -5.92 -1.41 10.89
C GLU A 76 -6.20 -0.62 9.62
N LYS A 77 -6.76 0.58 9.78
CA LYS A 77 -7.06 1.51 8.70
C LYS A 77 -6.55 2.89 9.10
N ILE A 78 -5.83 3.53 8.18
CA ILE A 78 -5.29 4.88 8.35
C ILE A 78 -5.95 5.76 7.31
N GLU A 79 -6.63 6.81 7.76
CA GLU A 79 -7.15 7.86 6.90
C GLU A 79 -6.27 9.09 7.08
N TYR A 80 -5.63 9.54 6.01
CA TYR A 80 -4.70 10.67 6.02
C TYR A 80 -5.13 11.67 4.94
N THR A 81 -5.61 12.83 5.39
CA THR A 81 -6.12 13.88 4.50
C THR A 81 -5.05 14.94 4.26
N ILE A 82 -4.80 15.24 2.98
CA ILE A 82 -3.78 16.21 2.56
C ILE A 82 -4.43 17.23 1.64
N ASP A 83 -4.49 18.48 2.11
CA ASP A 83 -5.03 19.60 1.37
C ASP A 83 -3.97 20.23 0.45
N ASP A 84 -3.37 19.41 -0.42
CA ASP A 84 -2.45 19.87 -1.47
C ASP A 84 -2.52 18.93 -2.68
N PRO A 85 -3.26 19.29 -3.74
CA PRO A 85 -3.42 18.44 -4.92
C PRO A 85 -2.09 18.18 -5.64
N ASN A 86 -1.07 19.04 -5.46
CA ASN A 86 0.24 18.84 -6.06
C ASN A 86 1.06 17.73 -5.39
N LYS A 87 0.63 17.24 -4.21
CA LYS A 87 1.30 16.16 -3.47
C LYS A 87 0.88 14.77 -3.91
N TYR A 88 -0.23 14.60 -4.63
CA TYR A 88 -0.75 13.28 -5.01
C TYR A 88 0.33 12.42 -5.71
N ASN A 89 0.88 12.88 -6.83
CA ASN A 89 1.91 12.15 -7.57
C ASN A 89 3.17 11.90 -6.70
N LYS A 90 3.55 12.87 -5.86
CA LYS A 90 4.72 12.74 -4.98
C LYS A 90 4.52 11.62 -3.94
N LEU A 91 3.30 11.49 -3.39
CA LEU A 91 2.97 10.48 -2.40
C LEU A 91 2.83 9.10 -3.02
N ILE A 92 2.13 8.99 -4.15
CA ILE A 92 2.00 7.73 -4.89
C ILE A 92 3.37 7.21 -5.29
N ASN A 93 4.24 8.05 -5.87
CA ASN A 93 5.61 7.65 -6.20
C ASN A 93 6.38 7.18 -4.96
N LYS A 94 6.17 7.83 -3.80
CA LYS A 94 6.81 7.42 -2.55
C LYS A 94 6.29 6.05 -2.08
N PHE A 95 4.99 5.80 -2.12
CA PHE A 95 4.43 4.52 -1.67
C PHE A 95 4.72 3.36 -2.63
N TRP A 96 4.85 3.65 -3.93
CA TRP A 96 5.14 2.67 -4.97
C TRP A 96 6.62 2.25 -4.99
N ASP A 97 7.53 3.13 -4.58
CA ASP A 97 8.97 2.83 -4.55
C ASP A 97 9.31 1.86 -3.40
N PRO A 98 9.78 0.64 -3.71
CA PRO A 98 10.14 -0.34 -2.70
C PRO A 98 11.32 0.08 -1.83
N ASP A 99 12.22 0.92 -2.35
CA ASP A 99 13.42 1.37 -1.63
C ASP A 99 13.14 2.59 -0.73
N SER A 100 11.90 3.08 -0.71
CA SER A 100 11.56 4.32 -0.02
C SER A 100 11.38 4.13 1.49
N SER A 101 11.96 5.05 2.26
CA SER A 101 11.68 5.17 3.69
C SER A 101 10.28 5.75 3.92
N ASN A 102 9.27 4.88 3.85
CA ASN A 102 7.90 5.25 4.13
C ASN A 102 7.61 5.21 5.63
N PHE A 103 6.93 6.25 6.10
CA PHE A 103 6.49 6.36 7.49
C PHE A 103 5.49 5.25 7.87
N LEU A 104 4.76 4.70 6.88
CA LEU A 104 3.91 3.52 7.06
C LEU A 104 4.72 2.26 7.41
N TYR A 105 6.01 2.22 7.07
CA TYR A 105 6.93 1.13 7.36
C TYR A 105 7.85 1.43 8.55
N ALA A 106 7.60 2.50 9.33
CA ALA A 106 8.45 2.90 10.46
C ALA A 106 8.37 1.96 11.70
N GLY A 107 7.93 0.72 11.52
CA GLY A 107 7.83 -0.31 12.55
C GLY A 107 8.15 -1.71 12.01
N SER A 108 7.81 -2.76 12.76
CA SER A 108 8.05 -4.18 12.44
C SER A 108 7.17 -4.72 11.29
N VAL A 109 6.81 -3.87 10.32
CA VAL A 109 6.04 -4.29 9.15
C VAL A 109 7.03 -4.96 8.20
N LYS A 110 6.93 -6.29 8.10
CA LYS A 110 7.59 -7.03 7.03
C LYS A 110 6.99 -6.57 5.71
N SER A 111 7.68 -5.72 4.96
CA SER A 111 7.33 -5.48 3.56
C SER A 111 7.58 -6.77 2.79
N THR A 112 6.68 -7.13 1.88
CA THR A 112 6.81 -8.24 0.93
C THR A 112 7.97 -8.04 -0.06
N GLN A 113 8.83 -7.04 0.14
CA GLN A 113 10.03 -6.82 -0.67
C GLN A 113 11.23 -7.64 -0.17
N ASN A 114 11.16 -8.22 1.04
CA ASN A 114 12.21 -9.06 1.62
C ASN A 114 12.02 -10.57 1.35
N ILE A 115 11.13 -10.98 0.44
CA ILE A 115 10.89 -12.41 0.15
C ILE A 115 12.08 -13.05 -0.57
N ASN A 116 12.91 -12.26 -1.26
CA ASN A 116 14.09 -12.75 -1.98
C ASN A 116 15.30 -13.08 -1.09
N ASN A 117 15.20 -12.93 0.24
CA ASN A 117 16.27 -13.24 1.19
C ASN A 117 16.17 -14.65 1.81
N TYR A 118 15.30 -15.51 1.31
CA TYR A 118 15.23 -16.90 1.77
C TYR A 118 15.80 -17.84 0.71
N PRO A 119 16.89 -18.58 1.00
CA PRO A 119 17.29 -19.69 0.16
C PRO A 119 16.21 -20.79 0.23
N ASN A 120 15.89 -21.36 -0.93
CA ASN A 120 15.08 -22.58 -1.06
C ASN A 120 15.63 -23.72 -0.20
#